data_AF-W8BB98-F1
#
_entry.id   AF-W8BB98-F1
#
_cell.length_a   1.000
_cell.length_b   1.000
_cell.length_c   1.000
_cell.angle_alpha   90.00
_cell.angle_beta   90.00
_cell.angle_gamma   90.00
#
_symmetry.space_group_name_H-M   'P 1'
#
loop_
_entity.id
_entity.type
_entity.pdbx_description
1 polymer ?
#
loop_
_entity_poly.entity_id
_entity_poly.type
_entity_poly.pdbx_seq_one_letter_code
_entity_poly.pdbx_strand_id
1 'polypeptide(L)'
;MNRRFSRVESGADLKDYFDRGDIASRENRWNFEIAWEVANKVGGIYTVIRSKAYVSTEEMGEQLCLMGPYKEHCARTEMEEIEFPRGNPLLDAVNIMRSRGYKIHTGRWLVDGNPQLILFDIGSGAWKLDQFKSDLWEKCHVGVPHLDVETNDAIILGFMIAEFLEEVCLRLICVKLLN
;
A
#
# COMPACT_ATOMS: atom_id res chain seq x y z
N MET A 1 -33.53 -10.82 24.49
CA MET A 1 -33.34 -9.35 24.57
C MET A 1 -31.86 -9.07 24.44
N ASN A 2 -31.38 -8.86 23.20
CA ASN A 2 -29.96 -8.73 22.90
C ASN A 2 -29.50 -7.34 23.35
N ARG A 3 -28.87 -7.23 24.53
CA ARG A 3 -28.26 -5.97 24.97
C ARG A 3 -27.04 -5.74 24.10
N ARG A 4 -27.18 -4.88 23.07
CA ARG A 4 -26.01 -4.16 22.55
C ARG A 4 -25.40 -3.45 23.75
N PHE A 5 -24.18 -3.84 24.14
CA PHE A 5 -23.40 -3.13 25.13
C PHE A 5 -23.06 -1.74 24.57
N SER A 6 -23.96 -0.78 24.73
CA SER A 6 -23.65 0.62 24.48
C SER A 6 -22.82 1.12 25.66
N ARG A 7 -21.49 1.14 25.52
CA ARG A 7 -20.63 1.93 26.40
C ARG A 7 -20.90 3.40 26.07
N VAL A 8 -21.72 4.04 26.89
CA VAL A 8 -22.18 5.43 26.72
C VAL A 8 -21.02 6.44 26.81
N GLU A 9 -19.84 6.02 27.29
CA GLU A 9 -18.65 6.89 27.47
C GLU A 9 -17.60 6.81 26.35
N SER A 10 -17.68 5.85 25.41
CA SER A 10 -16.61 5.65 24.40
C SER A 10 -16.73 6.52 23.14
N GLY A 11 -17.84 7.23 22.96
CA GLY A 11 -18.11 7.98 21.73
C GLY A 11 -17.40 9.34 21.63
N ALA A 12 -16.91 9.88 22.75
CA ALA A 12 -16.10 11.10 22.76
C ALA A 12 -14.66 10.79 22.31
N ASP A 13 -14.03 9.77 22.91
CA ASP A 13 -12.66 9.35 22.56
C ASP A 13 -12.50 8.94 21.09
N LEU A 14 -13.48 8.23 20.50
CA LEU A 14 -13.37 7.76 19.11
C LEU A 14 -13.40 8.88 18.07
N LYS A 15 -14.04 10.02 18.37
CA LYS A 15 -14.10 11.15 17.43
C LYS A 15 -12.75 11.84 17.27
N ASP A 16 -11.93 11.81 18.32
CA ASP A 16 -10.59 12.41 18.29
C ASP A 16 -9.64 11.62 17.38
N TYR A 17 -9.94 10.35 17.09
CA TYR A 17 -9.16 9.51 16.17
C TYR A 17 -9.76 9.40 14.77
N PHE A 18 -11.05 9.69 14.57
CA PHE A 18 -11.72 9.65 13.27
C PHE A 18 -11.82 11.05 12.65
N ASP A 19 -10.67 11.69 12.51
CA ASP A 19 -10.51 13.05 11.99
C ASP A 19 -10.16 13.09 10.49
N ARG A 20 -10.26 11.93 9.80
CA ARG A 20 -9.86 11.75 8.40
C ARG A 20 -8.40 12.12 8.15
N GLY A 21 -7.53 11.83 9.11
CA GLY A 21 -6.09 11.97 8.98
C GLY A 21 -5.55 13.37 9.24
N ASP A 22 -6.31 14.28 9.85
CA ASP A 22 -5.83 15.64 10.16
C ASP A 22 -4.62 15.60 11.10
N ILE A 23 -4.74 14.91 12.23
CA ILE A 23 -3.62 14.70 13.17
C ILE A 23 -2.50 13.92 12.49
N ALA A 24 -2.82 12.86 11.74
CA ALA A 24 -1.81 12.07 11.05
C ALA A 24 -0.99 12.90 10.05
N SER A 25 -1.64 13.81 9.32
CA SER A 25 -0.99 14.72 8.38
C SER A 25 -0.07 15.71 9.10
N ARG A 26 -0.56 16.33 10.18
CA ARG A 26 0.23 17.27 11.00
C ARG A 26 1.46 16.64 11.65
N GLU A 27 1.37 15.37 12.02
CA GLU A 27 2.47 14.59 12.60
C GLU A 27 3.40 13.98 11.53
N ASN A 28 3.07 14.14 10.24
CA ASN A 28 3.70 13.45 9.12
C ASN A 28 3.77 11.92 9.35
N ARG A 29 2.66 11.36 9.82
CA ARG A 29 2.48 9.94 10.13
C ARG A 29 1.70 9.28 9.00
N TRP A 30 2.28 8.22 8.44
CA TRP A 30 1.73 7.49 7.29
C TRP A 30 1.44 6.04 7.65
N ASN A 31 0.44 5.45 7.01
CA ASN A 31 0.10 4.04 7.14
C ASN A 31 0.06 3.38 5.75
N PHE A 32 0.86 2.34 5.58
CA PHE A 32 0.94 1.54 4.36
C PHE A 32 0.43 0.14 4.66
N GLU A 33 -0.67 -0.26 4.02
CA GLU A 33 -1.23 -1.60 4.18
C GLU A 33 -0.98 -2.40 2.90
N ILE A 34 -0.13 -3.43 3.02
CA ILE A 34 0.37 -4.20 1.88
C ILE A 34 -0.23 -5.60 1.93
N ALA A 35 -0.84 -6.05 0.84
CA ALA A 35 -1.27 -7.43 0.71
C ALA A 35 -1.39 -7.86 -0.75
N TRP A 36 -1.26 -9.16 -0.98
CA TRP A 36 -1.49 -9.76 -2.30
C TRP A 36 -2.94 -9.55 -2.80
N GLU A 37 -3.89 -9.43 -1.88
CA GLU A 37 -5.32 -9.32 -2.17
C GLU A 37 -5.85 -7.88 -2.19
N VAL A 38 -4.97 -6.87 -2.09
CA VAL A 38 -5.37 -5.46 -2.28
C VAL A 38 -5.80 -5.27 -3.74
N ALA A 39 -7.06 -4.87 -3.96
CA ALA A 39 -7.69 -4.74 -5.28
C ALA A 39 -7.56 -6.01 -6.17
N ASN A 40 -7.41 -7.18 -5.54
CA ASN A 40 -7.19 -8.45 -6.21
C ASN A 40 -7.87 -9.58 -5.43
N LYS A 41 -9.13 -9.89 -5.79
CA LYS A 41 -9.91 -10.88 -5.05
C LYS A 41 -9.42 -12.30 -5.30
N VAL A 42 -8.71 -12.87 -4.31
CA VAL A 42 -8.29 -14.28 -4.30
C VAL A 42 -9.06 -15.09 -3.25
N GLY A 43 -9.22 -14.55 -2.04
CA GLY A 43 -9.79 -15.27 -0.91
C GLY A 43 -10.34 -14.36 0.19
N GLY A 44 -10.13 -14.78 1.45
CA GLY A 44 -10.71 -14.12 2.62
C GLY A 44 -10.04 -12.80 2.98
N ILE A 45 -8.75 -12.64 2.68
CA ILE A 45 -7.98 -11.43 3.03
C ILE A 45 -8.54 -10.22 2.28
N TYR A 46 -8.94 -10.39 1.02
CA TYR A 46 -9.67 -9.37 0.26
C TYR A 46 -10.86 -8.81 1.05
N THR A 47 -11.66 -9.69 1.65
CA THR A 47 -12.86 -9.29 2.40
C THR A 47 -12.50 -8.53 3.66
N VAL A 48 -11.46 -8.97 4.36
CA VAL A 48 -10.94 -8.29 5.56
C VAL A 48 -10.49 -6.88 5.21
N ILE A 49 -9.59 -6.71 4.22
CA ILE A 49 -9.04 -5.40 3.88
C ILE A 49 -10.15 -4.49 3.33
N ARG A 50 -10.98 -5.00 2.41
CA ARG A 50 -12.10 -4.25 1.83
C ARG A 50 -13.08 -3.76 2.89
N SER A 51 -13.46 -4.60 3.86
CA SER A 51 -14.41 -4.19 4.90
C SER A 51 -13.79 -3.23 5.92
N LYS A 52 -12.48 -3.30 6.14
CA LYS A 52 -11.73 -2.40 7.03
C LYS A 52 -11.42 -1.05 6.38
N ALA A 53 -11.34 -0.97 5.06
CA ALA A 53 -10.96 0.23 4.31
C ALA A 53 -11.72 1.49 4.75
N TYR A 54 -13.03 1.39 4.98
CA TYR A 54 -13.85 2.50 5.46
C TYR A 54 -13.32 3.08 6.77
N VAL A 55 -13.20 2.26 7.82
CA VAL A 55 -12.79 2.75 9.15
C VAL A 55 -11.34 3.23 9.14
N SER A 56 -10.46 2.56 8.38
CA SER A 56 -9.07 3.01 8.25
C SER A 56 -8.96 4.35 7.53
N THR A 57 -9.84 4.64 6.57
CA THR A 57 -9.84 5.94 5.89
C THR A 57 -10.48 7.03 6.76
N GLU A 58 -11.50 6.70 7.56
CA GLU A 58 -12.04 7.65 8.53
C GLU A 58 -11.01 8.05 9.60
N GLU A 59 -10.07 7.18 9.93
CA GLU A 59 -8.95 7.48 10.85
C GLU A 59 -7.79 8.21 10.16
N MET A 60 -7.31 7.69 9.02
CA MET A 60 -6.03 8.12 8.43
C MET A 60 -6.19 8.99 7.18
N GLY A 61 -7.36 9.05 6.57
CA GLY A 61 -7.62 9.81 5.34
C GLY A 61 -6.56 9.61 4.25
N GLU A 62 -5.98 10.71 3.78
CA GLU A 62 -4.93 10.74 2.75
C GLU A 62 -3.54 10.30 3.25
N GLN A 63 -3.41 9.95 4.53
CA GLN A 63 -2.19 9.34 5.08
C GLN A 63 -2.23 7.80 5.04
N LEU A 64 -3.34 7.21 4.59
CA LEU A 64 -3.47 5.78 4.31
C LEU A 64 -3.23 5.49 2.83
N CYS A 65 -2.37 4.52 2.54
CA CYS A 65 -2.18 4.00 1.20
C CYS A 65 -2.12 2.47 1.22
N LEU A 66 -2.94 1.84 0.39
CA LEU A 66 -2.96 0.40 0.22
C LEU A 66 -2.08 0.00 -0.97
N MET A 67 -1.39 -1.13 -0.86
CA MET A 67 -0.44 -1.59 -1.86
C MET A 67 -0.62 -3.06 -2.20
N GLY A 68 -0.49 -3.40 -3.47
CA GLY A 68 -0.65 -4.77 -3.94
C GLY A 68 -0.15 -4.99 -5.36
N PRO A 69 -0.28 -6.22 -5.88
CA PRO A 69 0.07 -6.51 -7.26
C PRO A 69 -0.95 -5.88 -8.22
N TYR A 70 -0.47 -5.31 -9.33
CA TYR A 70 -1.33 -4.92 -10.43
C TYR A 70 -1.76 -6.15 -11.22
N LYS A 71 -3.07 -6.40 -11.25
CA LYS A 71 -3.70 -7.42 -12.09
C LYS A 71 -4.72 -6.72 -12.98
N GLU A 72 -4.39 -6.56 -14.26
CA GLU A 72 -5.17 -5.74 -15.22
C GLU A 72 -6.68 -6.07 -15.21
N HIS A 73 -7.03 -7.36 -15.16
CA HIS A 73 -8.42 -7.81 -15.15
C HIS A 73 -9.20 -7.35 -13.91
N CYS A 74 -8.57 -7.30 -12.73
CA CYS A 74 -9.18 -6.78 -11.50
C CYS A 74 -9.18 -5.25 -11.48
N ALA A 75 -8.04 -4.64 -11.85
CA ALA A 75 -7.84 -3.19 -11.78
C ALA A 75 -8.90 -2.43 -12.61
N ARG A 76 -9.27 -2.94 -13.78
CA ARG A 76 -10.30 -2.31 -14.64
C ARG A 76 -11.67 -2.09 -13.97
N THR A 77 -12.00 -2.88 -12.96
CA THR A 77 -13.30 -2.80 -12.27
C THR A 77 -13.18 -2.29 -10.84
N GLU A 78 -12.03 -2.49 -10.22
CA GLU A 78 -11.82 -2.17 -8.81
C GLU A 78 -11.13 -0.83 -8.60
N MET A 79 -10.41 -0.31 -9.60
CA MET A 79 -9.58 0.89 -9.43
C MET A 79 -10.04 2.02 -10.35
N GLU A 80 -10.10 3.22 -9.78
CA GLU A 80 -10.07 4.45 -10.55
C GLU A 80 -8.63 4.93 -10.64
N GLU A 81 -8.06 4.98 -11.85
CA GLU A 81 -6.68 5.41 -12.07
C GLU A 81 -6.56 6.92 -11.93
N ILE A 82 -5.77 7.36 -10.95
CA ILE A 82 -5.60 8.76 -10.58
C ILE A 82 -4.16 8.97 -10.12
N GLU A 83 -3.50 9.98 -10.69
CA GLU A 83 -2.19 10.39 -10.20
C GLU A 83 -2.27 11.19 -8.90
N PHE A 84 -1.30 10.99 -8.02
CA PHE A 84 -1.18 11.80 -6.81
C PHE A 84 -0.94 13.28 -7.16
N PRO A 85 -1.38 14.23 -6.31
CA PRO A 85 -1.17 15.64 -6.56
C PRO A 85 0.32 16.00 -6.53
N ARG A 86 0.70 17.07 -7.24
CA ARG A 86 2.08 17.57 -7.24
C ARG A 86 2.51 17.95 -5.82
N GLY A 87 3.76 17.62 -5.47
CA GLY A 87 4.31 17.82 -4.14
C GLY A 87 3.94 16.74 -3.12
N ASN A 88 3.15 15.73 -3.52
CA ASN A 88 2.94 14.55 -2.69
C ASN A 88 4.21 13.65 -2.72
N PRO A 89 4.77 13.27 -1.56
CA PRO A 89 5.98 12.44 -1.49
C PRO A 89 5.82 11.06 -2.16
N LEU A 90 4.60 10.53 -2.21
CA LEU A 90 4.31 9.27 -2.91
C LEU A 90 4.46 9.42 -4.43
N LEU A 91 4.08 10.56 -5.00
CA LEU A 91 4.22 10.83 -6.44
C LEU A 91 5.70 10.79 -6.86
N ASP A 92 6.56 11.44 -6.07
CA ASP A 92 8.00 11.49 -6.36
C ASP A 92 8.61 10.08 -6.32
N ALA A 93 8.28 9.29 -5.29
CA ALA A 93 8.71 7.90 -5.18
C ALA A 93 8.21 7.04 -6.35
N VAL A 94 6.94 7.18 -6.75
CA VAL A 94 6.38 6.49 -7.93
C VAL A 94 7.15 6.86 -9.20
N ASN A 95 7.44 8.15 -9.42
CA ASN A 95 8.16 8.60 -10.61
C ASN A 95 9.60 8.08 -10.67
N ILE A 96 10.27 7.94 -9.53
CA ILE A 96 11.61 7.35 -9.45
C ILE A 96 11.56 5.87 -9.78
N MET A 97 10.59 5.14 -9.22
CA MET A 97 10.42 3.73 -9.55
C MET A 97 10.12 3.54 -11.04
N ARG A 98 9.28 4.40 -11.62
CA ARG A 98 9.01 4.40 -13.07
C ARG A 98 10.25 4.71 -13.90
N SER A 99 11.10 5.64 -13.47
CA SER A 99 12.36 5.96 -14.18
C SER A 99 13.39 4.83 -14.12
N ARG A 100 13.30 3.95 -13.11
CA ARG A 100 14.06 2.69 -13.00
C ARG A 100 13.53 1.56 -13.89
N GLY A 101 12.44 1.79 -14.62
CA GLY A 101 11.83 0.83 -15.54
C GLY A 101 10.70 -0.02 -14.95
N TYR A 102 10.31 0.20 -13.70
CA TYR A 102 9.14 -0.45 -13.14
C TYR A 102 7.84 0.17 -13.65
N LYS A 103 6.79 -0.63 -13.72
CA LYS A 103 5.43 -0.18 -14.01
C LYS A 103 4.63 -0.17 -12.71
N ILE A 104 4.18 1.03 -12.34
CA ILE A 104 3.41 1.27 -11.13
C ILE A 104 2.18 2.09 -11.50
N HIS A 105 1.03 1.64 -11.01
CA HIS A 105 -0.28 2.26 -11.21
C HIS A 105 -0.74 2.90 -9.91
N THR A 106 -1.21 4.14 -9.99
CA THR A 106 -1.68 4.93 -8.85
C THR A 106 -3.16 5.23 -9.01
N GLY A 107 -3.89 5.27 -7.91
CA GLY A 107 -5.29 5.63 -7.96
C GLY A 107 -6.04 5.38 -6.68
N ARG A 108 -7.31 5.01 -6.82
CA ARG A 108 -8.23 4.84 -5.70
C ARG A 108 -8.97 3.51 -5.79
N TRP A 109 -9.17 2.84 -4.65
CA TRP A 109 -9.96 1.61 -4.61
C TRP A 109 -11.45 1.95 -4.57
N LEU A 110 -12.22 1.45 -5.54
CA LEU A 110 -13.67 1.63 -5.65
C LEU A 110 -14.44 0.79 -4.63
N VAL A 111 -14.19 1.06 -3.34
CA VAL A 111 -14.82 0.42 -2.17
C VAL A 111 -15.16 1.50 -1.13
N ASP A 112 -15.90 1.11 -0.08
CA ASP A 112 -16.24 2.04 1.00
C ASP A 112 -14.97 2.61 1.64
N GLY A 113 -14.90 3.94 1.74
CA GLY A 113 -13.72 4.69 2.20
C GLY A 113 -12.91 5.31 1.06
N ASN A 114 -12.96 4.77 -0.16
CA ASN A 114 -12.19 5.27 -1.31
C ASN A 114 -10.68 5.50 -1.03
N PRO A 115 -9.96 4.50 -0.46
CA PRO A 115 -8.57 4.69 -0.05
C PRO A 115 -7.63 4.83 -1.25
N GLN A 116 -6.47 5.46 -1.03
CA GLN A 116 -5.39 5.53 -2.01
C GLN A 116 -4.82 4.13 -2.29
N LEU A 117 -4.47 3.88 -3.55
CA LEU A 117 -3.85 2.66 -4.04
C LEU A 117 -2.55 2.94 -4.79
N ILE A 118 -1.58 2.05 -4.58
CA ILE A 118 -0.40 1.89 -5.43
C ILE A 118 -0.28 0.41 -5.80
N LEU A 119 -0.43 0.09 -7.08
CA LEU A 119 -0.37 -1.27 -7.59
C LEU A 119 0.87 -1.48 -8.46
N PHE A 120 1.59 -2.58 -8.21
CA PHE A 120 2.87 -2.88 -8.82
C PHE A 120 2.72 -3.97 -9.89
N ASP A 121 3.08 -3.68 -11.14
CA ASP A 121 3.14 -4.70 -12.19
C ASP A 121 4.41 -5.53 -12.00
N ILE A 122 4.23 -6.72 -11.42
CA ILE A 122 5.30 -7.69 -11.13
C ILE A 122 6.11 -8.03 -12.38
N GLY A 123 5.48 -8.09 -13.55
CA GLY A 123 6.18 -8.41 -14.80
C GLY A 123 7.29 -7.41 -15.13
N SER A 124 7.12 -6.15 -14.70
CA SER A 124 8.14 -5.11 -14.87
C SER A 124 9.38 -5.27 -13.99
N GLY A 125 9.31 -6.08 -12.93
CA GLY A 125 10.42 -6.39 -12.03
C GLY A 125 11.13 -7.72 -12.31
N ALA A 126 10.62 -8.54 -13.23
CA ALA A 126 11.11 -9.89 -13.47
C ALA A 126 12.60 -9.96 -13.88
N TRP A 127 13.12 -8.92 -14.54
CA TRP A 127 14.52 -8.83 -14.96
C TRP A 127 15.51 -8.76 -13.79
N LYS A 128 15.05 -8.42 -12.58
CA LYS A 128 15.86 -8.42 -11.35
C LYS A 128 15.68 -9.67 -10.48
N LEU A 129 14.83 -10.62 -10.85
CA LEU A 129 14.47 -11.75 -9.98
C LEU A 129 15.68 -12.53 -9.45
N ASP A 130 16.67 -12.82 -10.31
CA ASP A 130 17.86 -13.56 -9.90
C ASP A 130 18.69 -12.78 -8.86
N GLN A 131 18.81 -11.46 -9.04
CA GLN A 131 19.47 -10.59 -8.05
C GLN A 131 18.70 -10.60 -6.73
N PHE A 132 17.38 -10.44 -6.77
CA PHE A 132 16.53 -10.46 -5.57
C PHE A 132 16.62 -11.79 -4.80
N LYS A 133 16.71 -12.91 -5.51
CA LYS A 133 16.95 -14.22 -4.90
C LYS A 133 18.33 -14.31 -4.24
N SER A 134 19.38 -13.78 -4.88
CA SER A 134 20.72 -13.72 -4.30
C SER A 134 20.70 -12.90 -3.00
N ASP A 135 20.12 -11.70 -3.05
CA ASP A 135 19.99 -10.80 -1.89
C ASP A 135 19.24 -11.48 -0.72
N LEU A 136 18.15 -12.19 -1.02
CA LEU A 136 17.36 -12.91 -0.01
C LEU A 136 18.16 -14.03 0.65
N TRP A 137 18.93 -14.78 -0.14
CA TRP A 137 19.81 -15.82 0.38
C TRP A 137 20.93 -15.23 1.24
N GLU A 138 21.60 -14.17 0.77
CA GLU A 138 22.68 -13.53 1.50
C GLU A 138 22.23 -12.94 2.84
N LYS A 139 21.06 -12.29 2.87
CA LYS A 139 20.54 -11.63 4.08
C LYS A 139 19.88 -12.58 5.06
N CYS A 140 19.15 -13.58 4.57
CA CYS A 140 18.25 -14.39 5.41
C CYS A 140 18.42 -15.90 5.26
N HIS A 141 19.25 -16.35 4.31
CA HIS A 141 19.50 -17.77 4.00
C HIS A 141 18.21 -18.52 3.61
N VAL A 142 17.32 -17.83 2.90
CA VAL A 142 16.07 -18.38 2.35
C VAL A 142 16.24 -18.64 0.86
N GLY A 143 16.22 -19.92 0.48
CA GLY A 143 16.30 -20.35 -0.93
C GLY A 143 14.91 -20.58 -1.52
N VAL A 144 14.75 -20.29 -2.82
CA VAL A 144 13.46 -20.42 -3.53
C VAL A 144 13.63 -21.26 -4.80
N PRO A 145 12.84 -22.35 -4.98
CA PRO A 145 12.85 -23.14 -6.20
C PRO A 145 12.60 -22.29 -7.46
N HIS A 146 13.30 -22.57 -8.55
CA HIS A 146 13.18 -21.76 -9.78
C HIS A 146 11.78 -21.78 -10.40
N LEU A 147 11.09 -22.93 -10.36
CA LEU A 147 9.80 -23.15 -11.02
C LEU A 147 8.59 -22.69 -10.19
N ASP A 148 8.81 -22.21 -8.96
CA ASP A 148 7.72 -21.73 -8.10
C ASP A 148 7.35 -20.29 -8.45
N VAL A 149 6.33 -20.15 -9.31
CA VAL A 149 5.86 -18.85 -9.81
C VAL A 149 5.30 -17.98 -8.68
N GLU A 150 4.56 -18.57 -7.73
CA GLU A 150 3.94 -17.80 -6.65
C GLU A 150 5.00 -17.19 -5.74
N THR A 151 6.01 -17.97 -5.37
CA THR A 151 7.11 -17.46 -4.55
C THR A 151 7.98 -16.46 -5.32
N ASN A 152 8.21 -16.67 -6.62
CA ASN A 152 8.93 -15.71 -7.47
C ASN A 152 8.21 -14.36 -7.55
N ASP A 153 6.89 -14.39 -7.78
CA ASP A 153 6.06 -13.19 -7.83
C ASP A 153 6.05 -12.46 -6.49
N ALA A 154 5.97 -13.20 -5.37
CA ALA A 154 6.01 -12.64 -4.03
C ALA A 154 7.35 -11.94 -3.73
N ILE A 155 8.47 -12.52 -4.17
CA ILE A 155 9.79 -11.90 -4.07
C ILE A 155 9.82 -10.59 -4.84
N ILE A 156 9.43 -10.61 -6.11
CA ILE A 156 9.48 -9.41 -6.96
C ILE A 156 8.62 -8.30 -6.36
N LEU A 157 7.38 -8.63 -5.97
CA LEU A 157 6.48 -7.67 -5.33
C LEU A 157 7.09 -7.09 -4.05
N GLY A 158 7.63 -7.96 -3.18
CA GLY A 158 8.24 -7.56 -1.92
C GLY A 158 9.42 -6.60 -2.12
N PHE A 159 10.31 -6.89 -3.07
CA PHE A 159 11.45 -6.02 -3.37
C PHE A 159 11.03 -4.71 -4.04
N MET A 160 10.07 -4.72 -4.98
CA MET A 160 9.53 -3.49 -5.57
C MET A 160 8.92 -2.58 -4.52
N ILE A 161 8.16 -3.14 -3.56
CA ILE A 161 7.57 -2.39 -2.46
C ILE A 161 8.65 -1.87 -1.51
N ALA A 162 9.67 -2.68 -1.19
CA ALA A 162 10.78 -2.27 -0.33
C ALA A 162 11.57 -1.09 -0.95
N GLU A 163 11.93 -1.18 -2.24
CA GLU A 163 12.59 -0.09 -2.97
C GLU A 163 11.68 1.16 -3.00
N PHE A 164 10.37 1.00 -3.20
CA PHE A 164 9.42 2.12 -3.16
C PHE A 164 9.37 2.79 -1.77
N LEU A 165 9.26 2.01 -0.69
CA LEU A 165 9.20 2.52 0.68
C LEU A 165 10.51 3.22 1.08
N GLU A 166 11.66 2.74 0.61
CA GLU A 166 12.94 3.45 0.76
C GLU A 166 12.87 4.84 0.14
N GLU A 167 12.37 4.96 -1.09
CA GLU A 167 12.22 6.26 -1.73
C GLU A 167 11.25 7.16 -0.96
N VAL A 168 10.11 6.64 -0.49
CA VAL A 168 9.16 7.41 0.33
C VAL A 168 9.80 7.92 1.61
N CYS A 169 10.48 7.05 2.37
CA CYS A 169 11.15 7.40 3.62
C CYS A 169 12.14 8.54 3.45
N LEU A 170 12.97 8.50 2.40
CA LEU A 170 13.92 9.57 2.10
C LEU A 170 13.22 10.92 1.91
N ARG A 171 12.07 10.96 1.23
CA ARG A 171 11.34 12.22 0.96
C ARG A 171 10.62 12.71 2.22
N LEU A 172 10.04 11.82 3.00
CA LEU A 172 9.39 12.17 4.26
C LEU A 172 10.38 12.74 5.29
N ILE A 173 11.61 12.24 5.32
CA ILE A 173 12.69 12.76 6.17
C ILE A 173 13.16 14.14 5.66
N CYS A 174 13.39 14.30 4.35
CA CYS A 174 13.82 15.58 3.79
C CYS A 174 12.80 16.71 4.04
N VAL A 175 11.50 16.42 4.00
CA VAL A 175 10.44 17.40 4.34
C VAL A 175 10.52 17.85 5.81
N LYS A 176 10.96 16.98 6.74
CA LYS A 176 11.16 17.34 8.15
C LYS A 176 12.38 18.23 8.39
N LEU A 177 13.37 18.23 7.51
CA LEU A 177 14.60 19.03 7.67
C LEU A 177 14.47 20.45 7.09
N LEU A 178 13.43 20.71 6.30
CA LEU A 178 13.18 21.98 5.61
C LEU A 178 12.10 22.85 6.29
N ASN A 179 11.42 22.31 7.31
CA ASN A 179 10.45 23.01 8.17
C ASN A 179 10.99 23.11 9.60
#